data_AF-A0A2H9N792-F1
#
_entry.id   AF-A0A2H9N792-F1
#
_cell.length_a   1.000
_cell.length_b   1.000
_cell.length_c   1.000
_cell.angle_alpha   90.00
_cell.angle_beta   90.00
_cell.angle_gamma   90.00
#
_symmetry.space_group_name_H-M   'P 1'
#
loop_
_entity.id
_entity.type
_entity.pdbx_description
1 polymer ?
#
loop_
_entity_poly.entity_id
_entity_poly.type
_entity_poly.pdbx_seq_one_letter_code
_entity_poly.pdbx_strand_id
1 'polypeptide(L)'
;SDRKIEEEILNLVLEAGIHSPTGGNLQPYSIIKIENQETKNKLAKLCGQDFIAKAPVNLLFCIDWHRIKRWAELEVAPFTATSSFRHFWISFQNTVIAAQNICTGADALGLGSVYIGTIIDFIPVIIKMFELPEGVFPVVLLCLGYPSSKALSRKKLGINSIVHNEKYQDLPDSDLLGAFNEKYSGVKVDITEKRLEIIKKVCEEVHGGKFAEKCIKKIKENGHINPVQRYFGLHYVASIMPQNNETYLKLMEKAGFDWFRKYNPKNKGGKND
;
A
#
# COMPACT_ATOMS: atom_id res chain seq x y z
N SER A 1 -17.52 -15.98 1.65
CA SER A 1 -18.30 -17.20 1.38
C SER A 1 -17.89 -17.74 0.02
N ASP A 2 -18.44 -18.87 -0.43
CA ASP A 2 -18.18 -19.41 -1.78
C ASP A 2 -19.08 -18.79 -2.86
N ARG A 3 -19.87 -17.76 -2.50
CA ARG A 3 -20.76 -17.05 -3.42
C ARG A 3 -19.91 -16.27 -4.44
N LYS A 4 -20.17 -16.54 -5.72
CA LYS A 4 -19.59 -15.78 -6.84
C LYS A 4 -20.16 -14.36 -6.88
N ILE A 5 -19.37 -13.42 -7.38
CA ILE A 5 -19.86 -12.08 -7.70
C ILE A 5 -20.50 -12.15 -9.08
N GLU A 6 -21.74 -11.70 -9.18
CA GLU A 6 -22.47 -11.58 -10.42
C GLU A 6 -21.74 -10.60 -11.36
N GLU A 7 -21.64 -10.91 -12.65
CA GLU A 7 -20.86 -10.11 -13.61
C GLU A 7 -21.34 -8.67 -13.70
N GLU A 8 -22.66 -8.44 -13.65
CA GLU A 8 -23.26 -7.10 -13.62
C GLU A 8 -22.81 -6.29 -12.39
N ILE A 9 -22.80 -6.92 -11.21
CA ILE A 9 -22.33 -6.28 -9.96
C ILE A 9 -20.83 -5.99 -10.07
N LEU A 10 -20.04 -6.94 -10.57
CA LEU A 10 -18.60 -6.74 -10.74
C LEU A 10 -18.32 -5.59 -11.71
N ASN A 11 -19.02 -5.54 -12.85
CA ASN A 11 -18.89 -4.47 -13.82
C ASN A 11 -19.27 -3.12 -13.22
N LEU A 12 -20.39 -3.04 -12.47
CA LEU A 12 -20.80 -1.80 -11.81
C LEU A 12 -19.73 -1.28 -10.82
N VAL A 13 -19.11 -2.18 -10.06
CA VAL A 13 -18.02 -1.84 -9.14
C VAL A 13 -16.76 -1.38 -9.89
N LEU A 14 -16.39 -2.06 -10.97
CA LEU A 14 -15.26 -1.67 -11.82
C LEU A 14 -15.51 -0.32 -12.49
N GLU A 15 -16.73 -0.08 -12.97
CA GLU A 15 -17.17 1.21 -13.53
C GLU A 15 -17.03 2.35 -12.51
N ALA A 16 -17.44 2.15 -11.27
CA ALA A 16 -17.24 3.12 -10.19
C ALA A 16 -15.75 3.42 -9.96
N GLY A 17 -14.89 2.40 -10.10
CA GLY A 17 -13.43 2.55 -10.05
C GLY A 17 -12.88 3.40 -11.18
N ILE A 18 -13.22 3.08 -12.43
CA ILE A 18 -12.65 3.79 -13.59
C ILE A 18 -13.19 5.22 -13.76
N HIS A 19 -14.36 5.52 -13.19
CA HIS A 19 -14.92 6.87 -13.10
C HIS A 19 -14.31 7.72 -11.98
N SER A 20 -13.27 7.24 -11.30
CA SER A 20 -12.52 8.02 -10.33
C SER A 20 -11.89 9.27 -10.95
N PRO A 21 -11.78 10.39 -10.20
CA PRO A 21 -11.07 11.56 -10.68
C PRO A 21 -9.58 11.24 -10.90
N THR A 22 -9.03 11.72 -12.01
CA THR A 22 -7.60 11.55 -12.34
C THR A 22 -6.96 12.86 -12.75
N GLY A 23 -5.66 13.00 -12.48
CA GLY A 23 -4.90 14.20 -12.83
C GLY A 23 -4.86 14.38 -14.35
N GLY A 24 -5.36 15.50 -14.85
CA GLY A 24 -5.41 15.79 -16.29
C GLY A 24 -6.30 14.83 -17.10
N ASN A 25 -7.20 14.09 -16.45
CA ASN A 25 -8.00 13.03 -17.05
C ASN A 25 -7.16 11.97 -17.81
N LEU A 26 -5.90 11.75 -17.40
CA LEU A 26 -4.97 10.87 -18.11
C LEU A 26 -5.20 9.38 -17.85
N GLN A 27 -5.85 9.05 -16.72
CA GLN A 27 -6.05 7.66 -16.26
C GLN A 27 -4.76 6.82 -16.35
N PRO A 28 -3.66 7.18 -15.65
CA PRO A 28 -2.35 6.54 -15.80
C PRO A 28 -2.24 5.22 -15.00
N TYR A 29 -3.28 4.40 -15.04
CA TYR A 29 -3.35 3.13 -14.31
C TYR A 29 -4.02 2.02 -15.13
N SER A 30 -3.75 0.78 -14.76
CA SER A 30 -4.42 -0.41 -15.27
C SER A 30 -4.83 -1.33 -14.14
N ILE A 31 -5.90 -2.10 -14.36
CA ILE A 31 -6.43 -3.07 -13.39
C ILE A 31 -6.42 -4.44 -14.05
N ILE A 32 -5.72 -5.40 -13.44
CA ILE A 32 -5.72 -6.79 -13.89
C ILE A 32 -6.72 -7.57 -13.03
N LYS A 33 -7.79 -8.06 -13.67
CA LYS A 33 -8.80 -8.92 -13.04
C LYS A 33 -8.32 -10.36 -12.97
N ILE A 34 -8.35 -10.95 -11.77
CA ILE A 34 -7.79 -12.27 -11.48
C ILE A 34 -8.87 -13.16 -10.87
N GLU A 35 -9.37 -14.10 -11.66
CA GLU A 35 -10.39 -15.09 -11.25
C GLU A 35 -9.86 -16.53 -11.32
N ASN A 36 -8.80 -16.76 -12.12
CA ASN A 36 -8.18 -18.08 -12.27
C ASN A 36 -7.65 -18.61 -10.92
N GLN A 37 -8.12 -19.79 -10.50
CA GLN A 37 -7.82 -20.34 -9.18
C GLN A 37 -6.34 -20.66 -8.98
N GLU A 38 -5.62 -21.09 -10.02
CA GLU A 38 -4.19 -21.38 -9.92
C GLU A 38 -3.39 -20.10 -9.64
N THR A 39 -3.71 -19.02 -10.36
CA THR A 39 -3.14 -17.68 -10.14
C THR A 39 -3.42 -17.18 -8.72
N LYS A 40 -4.67 -17.32 -8.24
CA LYS A 40 -5.04 -16.92 -6.87
C LYS A 40 -4.30 -17.74 -5.80
N ASN A 41 -4.15 -19.05 -5.99
CA ASN A 41 -3.40 -19.91 -5.08
C ASN A 41 -1.91 -19.52 -5.01
N LYS A 42 -1.30 -19.20 -6.15
CA LYS A 42 0.08 -18.70 -6.23
C LYS A 42 0.23 -17.38 -5.46
N LEU A 43 -0.69 -16.42 -5.64
CA LEU A 43 -0.68 -15.16 -4.91
C LEU A 43 -0.89 -15.34 -3.40
N ALA A 44 -1.82 -16.21 -2.99
CA ALA A 44 -2.07 -16.50 -1.59
C ALA A 44 -0.82 -17.06 -0.89
N LYS A 45 -0.14 -18.02 -1.53
CA LYS A 45 1.11 -18.58 -1.05
C LYS A 45 2.22 -17.53 -0.99
N LEU A 46 2.34 -16.70 -2.03
CA LEU A 46 3.35 -15.65 -2.12
C LEU A 46 3.18 -14.61 -1.00
N CYS A 47 1.95 -14.16 -0.75
CA CYS A 47 1.65 -13.13 0.25
C CYS A 47 1.40 -13.69 1.66
N GLY A 48 1.40 -15.02 1.85
CA GLY A 48 1.11 -15.69 3.12
C GLY A 48 -0.32 -15.44 3.62
N GLN A 49 -1.30 -15.25 2.73
CA GLN A 49 -2.65 -14.80 3.06
C GLN A 49 -3.71 -15.62 2.29
N ASP A 50 -4.23 -16.67 2.94
CA ASP A 50 -5.13 -17.67 2.32
C ASP A 50 -6.43 -17.09 1.76
N PHE A 51 -6.91 -15.98 2.31
CA PHE A 51 -8.16 -15.37 1.85
C PHE A 51 -8.05 -14.82 0.41
N ILE A 52 -6.83 -14.58 -0.11
CA ILE A 52 -6.59 -14.23 -1.52
C ILE A 52 -7.06 -15.37 -2.45
N ALA A 53 -6.80 -16.63 -2.07
CA ALA A 53 -7.23 -17.81 -2.82
C ALA A 53 -8.75 -18.02 -2.74
N LYS A 54 -9.34 -17.67 -1.61
CA LYS A 54 -10.78 -17.83 -1.33
C LYS A 54 -11.65 -16.74 -1.95
N ALA A 55 -11.11 -15.53 -2.14
CA ALA A 55 -11.83 -14.46 -2.79
C ALA A 55 -12.19 -14.87 -4.23
N PRO A 56 -13.46 -14.66 -4.68
CA PRO A 56 -13.85 -14.98 -6.05
C PRO A 56 -13.04 -14.15 -7.06
N VAL A 57 -12.78 -12.87 -6.76
CA VAL A 57 -12.05 -11.94 -7.62
C VAL A 57 -10.91 -11.28 -6.84
N ASN A 58 -9.73 -11.19 -7.46
CA ASN A 58 -8.67 -10.29 -7.03
C ASN A 58 -8.36 -9.28 -8.14
N LEU A 59 -8.06 -8.04 -7.78
CA LEU A 59 -7.74 -6.96 -8.70
C LEU A 59 -6.34 -6.45 -8.42
N LEU A 60 -5.41 -6.59 -9.35
CA LEU A 60 -4.08 -6.01 -9.25
C LEU A 60 -4.08 -4.63 -9.93
N PHE A 61 -3.84 -3.59 -9.14
CA PHE A 61 -3.78 -2.22 -9.60
C PHE A 61 -2.33 -1.84 -9.90
N CYS A 62 -2.10 -1.29 -11.08
CA CYS A 62 -0.80 -0.88 -11.57
C CYS A 62 -0.82 0.59 -12.01
N ILE A 63 0.28 1.30 -11.83
CA ILE A 63 0.58 2.49 -12.65
C ILE A 63 0.84 2.00 -14.07
N ASP A 64 0.33 2.70 -15.07
CA ASP A 64 0.47 2.35 -16.50
C ASP A 64 0.88 3.57 -17.32
N TRP A 65 2.19 3.81 -17.36
CA TRP A 65 2.79 4.77 -18.29
C TRP A 65 3.10 4.17 -19.65
N HIS A 66 3.06 2.84 -19.78
CA HIS A 66 3.23 2.16 -21.04
C HIS A 66 2.16 2.60 -22.06
N ARG A 67 0.88 2.57 -21.65
CA ARG A 67 -0.25 3.00 -22.48
C ARG A 67 -0.13 4.46 -22.92
N ILE A 68 0.21 5.35 -21.99
CA ILE A 68 0.29 6.80 -22.28
C ILE A 68 1.50 7.14 -23.14
N LYS A 69 2.66 6.50 -22.89
CA LYS A 69 3.85 6.65 -23.74
C LYS A 69 3.55 6.21 -25.18
N ARG A 70 2.91 5.05 -25.33
CA ARG A 70 2.50 4.54 -26.65
C ARG A 70 1.53 5.48 -27.36
N TRP A 71 0.55 6.05 -26.65
CA TRP A 71 -0.33 7.06 -27.20
C TRP A 71 0.45 8.29 -27.68
N ALA A 72 1.36 8.82 -26.85
CA ALA A 72 2.20 9.95 -27.23
C ALA A 72 3.06 9.64 -28.47
N GLU A 73 3.65 8.45 -28.57
CA GLU A 73 4.45 8.03 -29.73
C GLU A 73 3.61 7.94 -31.02
N LEU A 74 2.40 7.39 -30.93
CA LEU A 74 1.48 7.29 -32.08
C LEU A 74 1.06 8.68 -32.60
N GLU A 75 0.89 9.64 -31.70
CA GLU A 75 0.54 11.03 -32.02
C GLU A 75 1.77 11.94 -32.21
N VAL A 76 2.98 11.37 -32.21
CA VAL A 76 4.25 12.10 -32.37
C VAL A 76 4.41 13.24 -31.34
N ALA A 77 4.01 12.97 -30.09
CA ALA A 77 4.06 13.88 -28.96
C ALA A 77 5.21 13.54 -27.98
N PRO A 78 5.78 14.54 -27.28
CA PRO A 78 6.85 14.30 -26.32
C PRO A 78 6.33 13.61 -25.04
N PHE A 79 7.12 12.68 -24.49
CA PHE A 79 6.79 11.98 -23.26
C PHE A 79 8.01 11.77 -22.34
N THR A 80 7.92 12.21 -21.09
CA THR A 80 9.00 12.10 -20.09
C THR A 80 8.51 11.74 -18.69
N ALA A 81 7.25 11.33 -18.55
CA ALA A 81 6.61 11.16 -17.24
C ALA A 81 7.28 10.06 -16.37
N THR A 82 7.88 9.04 -17.00
CA THR A 82 8.65 7.99 -16.29
C THR A 82 9.87 8.51 -15.55
N SER A 83 10.40 9.67 -15.97
CA SER A 83 11.51 10.38 -15.31
C SER A 83 11.05 11.51 -14.39
N SER A 84 9.75 11.62 -14.09
CA SER A 84 9.20 12.71 -13.29
C SER A 84 8.55 12.19 -12.00
N PHE A 85 9.16 12.51 -10.86
CA PHE A 85 8.63 12.14 -9.54
C PHE A 85 7.21 12.70 -9.34
N ARG A 86 6.97 13.94 -9.78
CA ARG A 86 5.64 14.56 -9.71
C ARG A 86 4.58 13.71 -10.42
N HIS A 87 4.86 13.24 -11.63
CA HIS A 87 3.90 12.44 -12.41
C HIS A 87 3.77 11.02 -11.86
N PHE A 88 4.85 10.41 -11.37
CA PHE A 88 4.78 9.17 -10.60
C PHE A 88 3.85 9.30 -9.39
N TRP A 89 4.03 10.36 -8.58
CA TRP A 89 3.23 10.61 -7.38
C TRP A 89 1.74 10.79 -7.71
N ILE A 90 1.41 11.60 -8.73
CA ILE A 90 0.03 11.77 -9.22
C ILE A 90 -0.56 10.43 -9.67
N SER A 91 0.21 9.62 -10.39
CA SER A 91 -0.27 8.33 -10.89
C SER A 91 -0.52 7.34 -9.76
N PHE A 92 0.38 7.28 -8.78
CA PHE A 92 0.19 6.48 -7.59
C PHE A 92 -1.10 6.86 -6.85
N GLN A 93 -1.36 8.16 -6.68
CA GLN A 93 -2.60 8.65 -6.08
C GLN A 93 -3.83 8.23 -6.92
N ASN A 94 -3.78 8.39 -8.24
CA ASN A 94 -4.88 8.02 -9.13
C ASN A 94 -5.19 6.52 -9.06
N THR A 95 -4.16 5.66 -9.04
CA THR A 95 -4.29 4.21 -8.88
C THR A 95 -4.98 3.84 -7.55
N VAL A 96 -4.57 4.47 -6.44
CA VAL A 96 -5.16 4.17 -5.12
C VAL A 96 -6.59 4.71 -4.98
N ILE A 97 -6.90 5.87 -5.57
CA ILE A 97 -8.27 6.41 -5.61
C ILE A 97 -9.19 5.46 -6.38
N ALA A 98 -8.76 4.97 -7.55
CA ALA A 98 -9.53 3.97 -8.32
C ALA A 98 -9.83 2.71 -7.51
N ALA A 99 -8.83 2.19 -6.78
CA ALA A 99 -9.02 1.07 -5.87
C ALA A 99 -10.01 1.37 -4.73
N GLN A 100 -9.96 2.60 -4.19
CA GLN A 100 -10.82 2.98 -3.07
C GLN A 100 -12.27 3.20 -3.51
N ASN A 101 -12.50 3.78 -4.69
CA ASN A 101 -13.84 3.88 -5.28
C ASN A 101 -14.46 2.50 -5.50
N ILE A 102 -13.66 1.53 -5.96
CA ILE A 102 -14.10 0.12 -6.04
C ILE A 102 -14.47 -0.42 -4.66
N CYS A 103 -13.68 -0.15 -3.61
CA CYS A 103 -14.04 -0.59 -2.25
C CYS A 103 -15.36 0.03 -1.77
N THR A 104 -15.58 1.31 -2.04
CA THR A 104 -16.82 2.02 -1.67
C THR A 104 -18.03 1.47 -2.45
N GLY A 105 -17.89 1.27 -3.77
CA GLY A 105 -18.95 0.67 -4.59
C GLY A 105 -19.25 -0.78 -4.19
N ALA A 106 -18.22 -1.55 -3.88
CA ALA A 106 -18.34 -2.91 -3.38
C ALA A 106 -19.14 -2.98 -2.06
N ASP A 107 -18.78 -2.15 -1.07
CA ASP A 107 -19.45 -2.12 0.23
C ASP A 107 -20.94 -1.74 0.09
N ALA A 108 -21.24 -0.76 -0.79
CA ALA A 108 -22.62 -0.35 -1.08
C ALA A 108 -23.49 -1.47 -1.67
N LEU A 109 -22.88 -2.46 -2.33
CA LEU A 109 -23.55 -3.64 -2.91
C LEU A 109 -23.44 -4.89 -2.01
N GLY A 110 -22.94 -4.74 -0.78
CA GLY A 110 -22.82 -5.83 0.20
C GLY A 110 -21.62 -6.76 -0.03
N LEU A 111 -20.67 -6.37 -0.87
CA LEU A 111 -19.38 -7.04 -1.02
C LEU A 111 -18.40 -6.56 0.05
N GLY A 112 -17.48 -7.44 0.44
CA GLY A 112 -16.32 -7.09 1.26
C GLY A 112 -15.07 -6.96 0.41
N SER A 113 -14.17 -6.06 0.82
CA SER A 113 -12.89 -5.85 0.15
C SER A 113 -11.72 -5.76 1.15
N VAL A 114 -10.51 -6.13 0.72
CA VAL A 114 -9.29 -5.97 1.51
C VAL A 114 -8.07 -5.69 0.63
N TYR A 115 -7.33 -4.63 0.99
CA TYR A 115 -6.06 -4.26 0.36
C TYR A 115 -4.92 -5.16 0.83
N ILE A 116 -4.07 -5.58 -0.10
CA ILE A 116 -2.90 -6.44 0.13
C ILE A 116 -1.66 -5.70 -0.33
N GLY A 117 -1.04 -4.99 0.61
CA GLY A 117 0.21 -4.27 0.40
C GLY A 117 1.43 -5.18 0.26
N THR A 118 1.40 -6.40 0.81
CA THR A 118 2.53 -7.36 0.77
C THR A 118 2.99 -7.71 -0.64
N ILE A 119 2.16 -7.46 -1.67
CA ILE A 119 2.50 -7.60 -3.09
C ILE A 119 3.79 -6.86 -3.45
N ILE A 120 4.09 -5.74 -2.78
CA ILE A 120 5.28 -4.90 -3.04
C ILE A 120 6.59 -5.60 -2.68
N ASP A 121 6.56 -6.60 -1.80
CA ASP A 121 7.75 -7.37 -1.44
C ASP A 121 8.16 -8.36 -2.54
N PHE A 122 7.28 -8.56 -3.53
CA PHE A 122 7.43 -9.56 -4.58
C PHE A 122 7.36 -8.99 -6.00
N ILE A 123 7.63 -7.69 -6.17
CA ILE A 123 7.54 -6.99 -7.47
C ILE A 123 8.16 -7.77 -8.65
N PRO A 124 9.38 -8.35 -8.57
CA PRO A 124 9.95 -9.12 -9.69
C PRO A 124 9.09 -10.31 -10.10
N VAL A 125 8.53 -11.02 -9.12
CA VAL A 125 7.67 -12.18 -9.34
C VAL A 125 6.36 -11.74 -9.97
N ILE A 126 5.79 -10.62 -9.49
CA ILE A 126 4.52 -10.07 -9.99
C ILE A 126 4.66 -9.54 -11.42
N ILE A 127 5.73 -8.80 -11.72
CA ILE A 127 6.03 -8.35 -13.09
C ILE A 127 6.10 -9.54 -14.04
N LYS A 128 6.83 -10.60 -13.66
CA LYS A 128 6.95 -11.81 -14.47
C LYS A 128 5.62 -12.57 -14.59
N MET A 129 4.88 -12.70 -13.49
CA MET A 129 3.64 -13.48 -13.42
C MET A 129 2.52 -12.90 -14.28
N PHE A 130 2.46 -11.57 -14.38
CA PHE A 130 1.44 -10.85 -15.14
C PHE A 130 1.98 -10.19 -16.41
N GLU A 131 3.21 -10.53 -16.80
CA GLU A 131 3.86 -10.05 -18.02
C GLU A 131 3.81 -8.52 -18.13
N LEU A 132 4.04 -7.82 -17.01
CA LEU A 132 3.95 -6.37 -16.96
C LEU A 132 5.07 -5.74 -17.82
N PRO A 133 4.73 -4.94 -18.85
CA PRO A 133 5.75 -4.33 -19.70
C PRO A 133 6.45 -3.15 -19.00
N GLU A 134 7.53 -2.67 -19.60
CA GLU A 134 8.21 -1.45 -19.16
C GLU A 134 7.21 -0.27 -19.10
N GLY A 135 7.23 0.47 -17.99
CA GLY A 135 6.30 1.55 -17.70
C GLY A 135 5.04 1.11 -16.95
N VAL A 136 4.86 -0.19 -16.66
CA VAL A 136 3.77 -0.71 -15.83
C VAL A 136 4.31 -1.20 -14.48
N PHE A 137 3.81 -0.65 -13.38
CA PHE A 137 4.32 -0.96 -12.04
C PHE A 137 3.20 -1.32 -11.05
N PRO A 138 3.27 -2.48 -10.37
CA PRO A 138 2.23 -2.91 -9.45
C PRO A 138 2.23 -2.05 -8.18
N VAL A 139 1.04 -1.61 -7.76
CA VAL A 139 0.84 -0.76 -6.57
C VAL A 139 0.22 -1.55 -5.44
N VAL A 140 -0.91 -2.21 -5.71
CA VAL A 140 -1.64 -2.94 -4.68
C VAL A 140 -2.55 -4.00 -5.27
N LEU A 141 -2.74 -5.09 -4.53
CA LEU A 141 -3.73 -6.11 -4.84
C LEU A 141 -4.96 -5.90 -3.95
N LEU A 142 -6.16 -6.06 -4.51
CA LEU A 142 -7.43 -5.95 -3.80
C LEU A 142 -8.20 -7.27 -3.92
N CYS A 143 -8.51 -7.91 -2.79
CA CYS A 143 -9.43 -9.05 -2.78
C CYS A 143 -10.87 -8.53 -2.69
N LEU A 144 -11.79 -9.14 -3.45
CA LEU A 144 -13.20 -8.76 -3.47
C LEU A 144 -14.08 -10.02 -3.39
N GLY A 145 -15.15 -9.97 -2.59
CA GLY A 145 -16.13 -11.06 -2.51
C GLY A 145 -17.17 -10.88 -1.41
N TYR A 146 -18.17 -11.75 -1.36
CA TYR A 146 -19.16 -11.72 -0.29
C TYR A 146 -18.55 -12.18 1.04
N PRO A 147 -18.65 -11.37 2.11
CA PRO A 147 -18.07 -11.73 3.41
C PRO A 147 -18.79 -12.97 3.99
N SER A 148 -18.03 -13.89 4.59
CA SER A 148 -18.62 -15.02 5.33
C SER A 148 -19.14 -14.63 6.71
N SER A 149 -18.69 -13.50 7.23
CA SER A 149 -19.11 -12.95 8.52
C SER A 149 -18.97 -11.43 8.49
N LYS A 150 -19.79 -10.74 9.29
CA LYS A 150 -19.69 -9.29 9.43
C LYS A 150 -18.40 -8.93 10.15
N ALA A 151 -17.56 -8.11 9.53
CA ALA A 151 -16.35 -7.60 10.17
C ALA A 151 -16.71 -6.61 11.29
N LEU A 152 -15.98 -6.68 12.40
CA LEU A 152 -16.06 -5.66 13.45
C LEU A 152 -15.37 -4.39 12.97
N SER A 153 -16.04 -3.25 13.13
CA SER A 153 -15.43 -1.95 12.86
C SER A 153 -14.26 -1.71 13.82
N ARG A 154 -13.11 -1.32 13.27
CA ARG A 154 -11.95 -0.91 14.06
C ARG A 154 -12.08 0.57 14.40
N LYS A 155 -11.88 0.93 15.67
CA LYS A 155 -11.81 2.33 16.10
C LYS A 155 -10.76 3.10 15.28
N LYS A 156 -11.08 4.33 14.94
CA LYS A 156 -10.22 5.28 14.22
C LYS A 156 -9.94 6.48 15.12
N LEU A 157 -8.99 7.32 14.73
CA LEU A 157 -8.81 8.61 15.38
C LEU A 157 -10.01 9.50 15.08
N GLY A 158 -10.39 10.34 16.03
CA GLY A 158 -11.46 11.32 15.86
C GLY A 158 -11.08 12.42 14.86
N ILE A 159 -12.09 13.13 14.36
CA ILE A 159 -11.91 14.21 13.38
C ILE A 159 -10.93 15.28 13.86
N ASN A 160 -11.00 15.65 15.14
CA ASN A 160 -10.13 16.67 15.75
C ASN A 160 -8.64 16.27 15.81
N SER A 161 -8.32 14.98 15.61
CA SER A 161 -6.94 14.51 15.58
C SER A 161 -6.34 14.46 14.18
N ILE A 162 -7.15 14.64 13.14
CA ILE A 162 -6.75 14.44 11.73
C ILE A 162 -7.04 15.68 10.87
N VAL A 163 -8.17 16.34 11.11
CA VAL A 163 -8.61 17.51 10.33
C VAL A 163 -8.17 18.77 11.07
N HIS A 164 -7.39 19.59 10.39
CA HIS A 164 -6.88 20.85 10.92
C HIS A 164 -7.53 22.02 10.18
N ASN A 165 -7.82 23.11 10.89
CA ASN A 165 -8.36 24.33 10.27
C ASN A 165 -7.21 25.19 9.73
N GLU A 166 -7.22 25.42 8.41
CA GLU A 166 -6.28 26.24 7.62
C GLU A 166 -4.80 25.77 7.62
N LYS A 167 -4.23 25.55 8.79
CA LYS A 167 -2.82 25.18 9.02
C LYS A 167 -2.75 23.92 9.85
N TYR A 168 -1.62 23.22 9.80
CA TYR A 168 -1.32 22.14 10.73
C TYR A 168 -1.36 22.67 12.18
N GLN A 169 -1.96 21.89 13.07
CA GLN A 169 -2.12 22.23 14.48
C GLN A 169 -1.59 21.07 15.32
N ASP A 170 -0.54 21.32 16.10
CA ASP A 170 -0.04 20.34 17.05
C ASP A 170 -1.08 20.12 18.16
N LEU A 171 -1.38 18.84 18.42
CA LEU A 171 -2.15 18.46 19.60
C LEU A 171 -1.25 18.53 20.83
N PRO A 172 -1.75 19.04 21.97
CA PRO A 172 -1.07 18.84 23.25
C PRO A 172 -0.76 17.35 23.47
N ASP A 173 0.40 17.04 24.05
CA ASP A 173 0.86 15.66 24.27
C ASP A 173 -0.19 14.78 24.98
N SER A 174 -0.93 15.35 25.94
CA SER A 174 -2.01 14.66 26.66
C SER A 174 -3.14 14.22 25.74
N ASP A 175 -3.53 15.08 24.81
CA ASP A 175 -4.65 14.86 23.91
C ASP A 175 -4.27 13.88 22.82
N LEU A 176 -3.03 13.99 22.32
CA LEU A 176 -2.45 13.03 21.39
C LEU A 176 -2.42 11.62 21.99
N LEU A 177 -1.90 11.49 23.22
CA LEU A 177 -1.88 10.20 23.93
C LEU A 177 -3.29 9.70 24.22
N GLY A 178 -4.21 10.56 24.63
CA GLY A 178 -5.62 10.25 24.85
C GLY A 178 -6.28 9.65 23.61
N ALA A 179 -6.13 10.30 22.46
CA ALA A 179 -6.71 9.84 21.19
C ALA A 179 -6.19 8.47 20.76
N PHE A 180 -4.89 8.21 20.90
CA PHE A 180 -4.32 6.89 20.59
C PHE A 180 -4.72 5.81 21.60
N ASN A 181 -4.84 6.16 22.89
CA ASN A 181 -5.32 5.25 23.93
C ASN A 181 -6.78 4.85 23.68
N GLU A 182 -7.63 5.77 23.24
CA GLU A 182 -9.01 5.48 22.87
C GLU A 182 -9.10 4.59 21.64
N LYS A 183 -8.36 4.92 20.57
CA LYS A 183 -8.30 4.14 19.33
C LYS A 183 -7.88 2.69 19.57
N TYR A 184 -6.90 2.48 20.44
CA TYR A 184 -6.38 1.16 20.76
C TYR A 184 -6.83 0.64 22.13
N SER A 185 -7.98 1.12 22.62
CA SER A 185 -8.52 0.71 23.92
C SER A 185 -8.61 -0.82 24.01
N GLY A 186 -8.01 -1.40 25.05
CA GLY A 186 -8.02 -2.85 25.29
C GLY A 186 -6.89 -3.64 24.60
N VAL A 187 -6.06 -3.01 23.77
CA VAL A 187 -4.90 -3.67 23.16
C VAL A 187 -3.71 -3.64 24.13
N LYS A 188 -3.41 -4.78 24.73
CA LYS A 188 -2.24 -4.98 25.60
C LYS A 188 -1.48 -6.21 25.14
N VAL A 189 -0.15 -6.10 25.04
CA VAL A 189 0.72 -7.23 24.68
C VAL A 189 1.53 -7.65 25.91
N ASP A 190 1.55 -8.95 26.16
CA ASP A 190 2.25 -9.50 27.33
C ASP A 190 3.76 -9.25 27.26
N ILE A 191 4.31 -8.99 28.44
CA ILE A 191 5.75 -8.86 28.64
C ILE A 191 6.35 -10.26 28.68
N THR A 192 7.35 -10.49 27.85
CA THR A 192 8.23 -11.68 27.89
C THR A 192 9.66 -11.19 27.73
N GLU A 193 10.64 -11.91 28.29
CA GLU A 193 12.06 -11.56 28.16
C GLU A 193 12.45 -11.38 26.70
N LYS A 194 12.09 -12.35 25.84
CA LYS A 194 12.31 -12.28 24.38
C LYS A 194 11.75 -11.01 23.74
N ARG A 195 10.52 -10.59 24.08
CA ARG A 195 9.92 -9.36 23.52
C ARG A 195 10.64 -8.11 24.02
N LEU A 196 11.03 -8.07 25.30
CA LEU A 196 11.77 -6.94 25.87
C LEU A 196 13.15 -6.81 25.21
N GLU A 197 13.86 -7.91 24.99
CA GLU A 197 15.15 -7.93 24.30
C GLU A 197 15.05 -7.40 22.88
N ILE A 198 14.06 -7.86 22.11
CA ILE A 198 13.82 -7.37 20.74
C ILE A 198 13.54 -5.87 20.76
N ILE A 199 12.60 -5.40 21.61
CA ILE A 199 12.25 -3.97 21.68
C ILE A 199 13.46 -3.13 22.12
N LYS A 200 14.23 -3.60 23.11
CA LYS A 200 15.44 -2.92 23.59
C LYS A 200 16.44 -2.75 22.46
N LYS A 201 16.76 -3.84 21.75
CA LYS A 201 17.69 -3.82 20.61
C LYS A 201 17.22 -2.85 19.52
N VAL A 202 15.95 -2.90 19.14
CA VAL A 202 15.38 -1.98 18.13
C VAL A 202 15.49 -0.52 18.59
N CYS A 203 15.21 -0.25 19.86
CA CYS A 203 15.36 1.09 20.43
C CYS A 203 16.83 1.57 20.43
N GLU A 204 17.78 0.68 20.74
CA GLU A 204 19.21 0.98 20.72
C GLU A 204 19.70 1.31 19.30
N GLU A 205 19.31 0.50 18.31
CA GLU A 205 19.69 0.68 16.92
C GLU A 205 19.16 2.00 16.33
N VAL A 206 17.93 2.40 16.68
CA VAL A 206 17.26 3.57 16.06
C VAL A 206 17.52 4.86 16.84
N HIS A 207 17.54 4.81 18.17
CA HIS A 207 17.56 6.00 19.03
C HIS A 207 18.60 5.96 20.16
N GLY A 208 19.40 4.89 20.25
CA GLY A 208 20.46 4.73 21.24
C GLY A 208 20.02 4.22 22.62
N GLY A 209 21.00 3.87 23.46
CA GLY A 209 20.79 3.20 24.76
C GLY A 209 19.88 3.96 25.74
N LYS A 210 20.01 5.28 25.84
CA LYS A 210 19.17 6.10 26.73
C LYS A 210 17.67 6.00 26.38
N PHE A 211 17.35 5.97 25.08
CA PHE A 211 15.97 5.80 24.63
C PHE A 211 15.46 4.38 24.92
N ALA A 212 16.30 3.37 24.71
CA ALA A 212 15.98 1.98 25.03
C ALA A 212 15.66 1.79 26.52
N GLU A 213 16.49 2.34 27.42
CA GLU A 213 16.23 2.33 28.87
C GLU A 213 14.89 2.99 29.21
N LYS A 214 14.61 4.18 28.64
CA LYS A 214 13.33 4.87 28.82
C LYS A 214 12.14 4.03 28.32
N CYS A 215 12.28 3.37 27.18
CA CYS A 215 11.26 2.51 26.60
C CYS A 215 10.97 1.30 27.50
N ILE A 216 12.02 0.58 27.94
CA ILE A 216 11.88 -0.58 28.83
C ILE A 216 11.32 -0.17 30.19
N LYS A 217 11.77 0.96 30.75
CA LYS A 217 11.21 1.52 31.98
C LYS A 217 9.70 1.77 31.82
N LYS A 218 9.29 2.41 30.72
CA LYS A 218 7.87 2.70 30.44
C LYS A 218 7.02 1.43 30.26
N ILE A 219 7.55 0.40 29.62
CA ILE A 219 6.88 -0.91 29.50
C ILE A 219 6.64 -1.52 30.88
N LYS A 220 7.67 -1.50 31.75
CA LYS A 220 7.58 -2.02 33.12
C LYS A 220 6.55 -1.24 33.96
N GLU A 221 6.57 0.09 33.89
CA GLU A 221 5.60 0.96 34.59
C GLU A 221 4.16 0.70 34.15
N ASN A 222 3.93 0.48 32.85
CA ASN A 222 2.60 0.19 32.33
C ASN A 222 2.11 -1.24 32.66
N GLY A 223 3.03 -2.15 33.01
CA GLY A 223 2.74 -3.58 33.21
C GLY A 223 2.39 -4.34 31.92
N HIS A 224 2.54 -3.73 30.74
CA HIS A 224 2.30 -4.35 29.43
C HIS A 224 3.05 -3.60 28.33
N ILE A 225 3.26 -4.25 27.18
CA ILE A 225 3.70 -3.59 25.94
C ILE A 225 2.48 -2.95 25.29
N ASN A 226 2.52 -1.63 25.10
CA ASN A 226 1.43 -0.87 24.51
C ASN A 226 1.43 -0.97 22.96
N PRO A 227 0.41 -0.45 22.27
CA PRO A 227 0.29 -0.55 20.82
C PRO A 227 1.47 0.06 20.04
N VAL A 228 1.97 1.24 20.45
CA VAL A 228 3.06 1.90 19.72
C VAL A 228 4.38 1.14 19.87
N GLN A 229 4.65 0.60 21.05
CA GLN A 229 5.81 -0.27 21.31
C GLN A 229 5.69 -1.61 20.55
N ARG A 230 4.49 -2.20 20.48
CA ARG A 230 4.22 -3.37 19.64
C ARG A 230 4.48 -3.07 18.16
N TYR A 231 3.89 -1.99 17.65
CA TYR A 231 3.99 -1.66 16.23
C TYR A 231 5.44 -1.42 15.84
N PHE A 232 6.14 -0.49 16.49
CA PHE A 232 7.47 -0.09 16.04
C PHE A 232 8.61 -0.92 16.63
N GLY A 233 8.35 -1.71 17.68
CA GLY A 233 9.33 -2.61 18.26
C GLY A 233 9.23 -4.06 17.83
N LEU A 234 8.05 -4.56 17.40
CA LEU A 234 7.82 -5.98 17.13
C LEU A 234 7.17 -6.30 15.77
N HIS A 235 6.41 -5.38 15.17
CA HIS A 235 5.62 -5.68 13.97
C HIS A 235 6.15 -4.96 12.73
N TYR A 236 6.07 -3.64 12.72
CA TYR A 236 6.76 -2.75 11.80
C TYR A 236 8.08 -2.33 12.45
N VAL A 237 9.02 -3.26 12.52
CA VAL A 237 10.25 -3.08 13.29
C VAL A 237 11.04 -1.88 12.76
N ALA A 238 11.17 -0.83 13.58
CA ALA A 238 11.67 0.47 13.13
C ALA A 238 13.11 0.41 12.59
N SER A 239 13.96 -0.46 13.12
CA SER A 239 15.36 -0.58 12.68
C SER A 239 15.52 -1.21 11.30
N ILE A 240 14.49 -1.92 10.80
CA ILE A 240 14.54 -2.56 9.48
C ILE A 240 13.69 -1.87 8.43
N MET A 241 12.78 -0.96 8.83
CA MET A 241 11.90 -0.21 7.91
C MET A 241 12.60 0.37 6.68
N PRO A 242 13.78 1.03 6.78
CA PRO A 242 14.42 1.64 5.61
C PRO A 242 15.31 0.68 4.80
N GLN A 243 15.52 -0.57 5.25
CA GLN A 243 16.55 -1.46 4.69
C GLN A 243 16.35 -1.76 3.19
N ASN A 244 15.11 -1.74 2.70
CA ASN A 244 14.80 -2.11 1.32
C ASN A 244 14.74 -0.92 0.34
N ASN A 245 15.02 0.31 0.79
CA ASN A 245 14.89 1.52 -0.06
C ASN A 245 15.67 1.40 -1.37
N GLU A 246 16.95 1.02 -1.32
CA GLU A 246 17.77 0.87 -2.52
C GLU A 246 17.25 -0.23 -3.45
N THR A 247 16.75 -1.32 -2.86
CA THR A 247 16.16 -2.43 -3.62
C THR A 247 14.93 -1.93 -4.38
N TYR A 248 14.02 -1.20 -3.73
CA TYR A 248 12.83 -0.67 -4.40
C TYR A 248 13.18 0.32 -5.52
N LEU A 249 14.18 1.20 -5.33
CA LEU A 249 14.64 2.10 -6.40
C LEU A 249 15.19 1.32 -7.60
N LYS A 250 16.02 0.29 -7.39
CA LYS A 250 16.53 -0.58 -8.46
C LYS A 250 15.41 -1.34 -9.18
N LEU A 251 14.37 -1.75 -8.47
CA LEU A 251 13.21 -2.43 -9.05
C LEU A 251 12.36 -1.47 -9.89
N MET A 252 12.14 -0.24 -9.42
CA MET A 252 11.48 0.81 -10.20
C MET A 252 12.27 1.13 -11.47
N GLU A 253 13.60 1.24 -11.37
CA GLU A 253 14.48 1.48 -12.53
C GLU A 253 14.28 0.41 -13.61
N LYS A 254 14.31 -0.86 -13.20
CA LYS A 254 14.09 -2.01 -14.09
C LYS A 254 12.70 -2.04 -14.71
N ALA A 255 11.70 -1.46 -14.03
CA ALA A 255 10.35 -1.31 -14.55
C ALA A 255 10.18 -0.07 -15.45
N GLY A 256 11.25 0.67 -15.75
CA GLY A 256 11.24 1.84 -16.63
C GLY A 256 11.03 3.18 -15.91
N PHE A 257 11.06 3.21 -14.58
CA PHE A 257 10.89 4.42 -13.77
C PHE A 257 12.24 4.88 -13.22
N ASP A 258 12.73 6.03 -13.68
CA ASP A 258 14.07 6.53 -13.36
C ASP A 258 14.06 7.96 -12.81
N TRP A 259 12.93 8.42 -12.28
CA TRP A 259 12.74 9.77 -11.75
C TRP A 259 13.67 10.16 -10.59
N PHE A 260 14.34 9.20 -9.96
CA PHE A 260 15.36 9.43 -8.93
C PHE A 260 16.78 9.58 -9.51
N ARG A 261 16.98 9.38 -10.82
CA ARG A 261 18.23 9.68 -11.51
C ARG A 261 18.24 11.14 -11.96
N LYS A 262 19.44 11.68 -12.16
CA LYS A 262 19.59 13.01 -12.76
C LYS A 262 19.02 12.97 -14.18
N TYR A 263 18.02 13.81 -14.43
CA TYR A 263 17.40 13.90 -15.75
C TYR A 263 18.42 14.39 -16.80
N ASN A 264 18.53 13.64 -17.90
CA ASN A 264 19.32 14.03 -19.06
C ASN A 264 18.51 13.84 -20.36
N PRO A 265 18.02 14.93 -20.97
CA PRO A 265 17.19 14.86 -22.18
C PRO A 265 17.97 14.35 -23.41
N LYS A 266 19.31 14.43 -23.41
CA LYS A 266 20.15 14.05 -24.56
C LYS A 266 20.50 12.56 -24.61
N ASN A 267 20.32 11.81 -23.52
CA ASN A 267 20.69 10.38 -23.45
C ASN A 267 19.50 9.42 -23.71
N LYS A 268 18.29 9.94 -23.91
CA LYS A 268 17.09 9.11 -24.12
C LYS A 268 16.69 8.91 -25.59
N GLY A 269 17.51 9.39 -26.52
CA GLY A 269 17.36 9.11 -27.95
C GLY A 269 18.72 8.84 -28.58
N GLY A 270 18.96 7.59 -28.98
CA GLY A 270 20.16 7.22 -29.73
C GLY A 270 20.65 5.78 -29.53
N LYS A 271 19.85 4.78 -29.91
CA LYS A 271 20.40 3.83 -30.89
C LYS A 271 20.39 4.63 -32.19
N ASN A 272 21.49 5.30 -32.50
CA ASN A 272 21.68 5.83 -33.84
C ASN A 272 22.09 4.66 -34.72
N ASP A 273 21.39 4.53 -35.83
CA ASP A 273 21.77 3.74 -37.01
C ASP A 273 23.22 4.01 -37.44
#